data_AF-A0A7C8Z504-F1
#
_entry.id   AF-A0A7C8Z504-F1
#
_cell.length_a   1.000
_cell.length_b   1.000
_cell.length_c   1.000
_cell.angle_alpha   90.00
_cell.angle_beta   90.00
_cell.angle_gamma   90.00
#
_symmetry.space_group_name_H-M   'P 1'
#
loop_
_entity.id
_entity.type
_entity.pdbx_description
1 polymer ?
#
loop_
_entity_poly.entity_id
_entity_poly.type
_entity_poly.pdbx_seq_one_letter_code
_entity_poly.pdbx_strand_id
1 'polypeptide(L)'
;SAKEELANIIAPLARRPITRWPFFAFMGGVMFCLLASSTCHILSCHSERLSYIMLRIDYAGIAFLISTSFYPPVYYSFMCYPFFRTLYMGFITLLGIATALFSL
;
A
#
# COMPACT_ATOMS: atom_id res chain seq x y z
N SER A 1 25.51 29.88 24.72
CA SER A 1 24.91 29.02 25.77
C SER A 1 25.03 27.58 25.32
N ALA A 2 25.83 26.74 25.99
CA ALA A 2 26.04 25.34 25.60
C ALA A 2 24.73 24.51 25.54
N LYS A 3 23.71 24.93 26.31
CA LYS A 3 22.36 24.33 26.28
C LYS A 3 21.61 24.61 24.97
N GLU A 4 21.81 25.77 24.35
CA GLU A 4 21.19 26.11 23.06
C GLU A 4 21.86 25.37 21.90
N GLU A 5 23.18 25.21 21.93
CA GLU A 5 23.90 24.38 20.96
C GLU A 5 23.45 22.92 21.03
N LEU A 6 23.35 22.37 22.24
CA LEU A 6 22.84 21.01 22.47
C LEU A 6 21.38 20.87 21.98
N ALA A 7 20.53 21.86 22.24
CA ALA A 7 19.15 21.86 21.75
C ALA A 7 19.08 21.90 20.22
N ASN A 8 19.94 22.68 19.57
CA ASN A 8 20.01 22.78 18.11
C ASN A 8 20.56 21.51 17.44
N ILE A 9 21.45 20.76 18.12
CA ILE A 9 21.97 19.47 17.65
C ILE A 9 20.93 18.34 17.83
N ILE A 10 20.17 18.35 18.93
CA ILE A 10 19.15 17.34 19.22
C ILE A 10 17.86 17.59 18.41
N ALA A 11 17.50 18.83 18.11
CA ALA A 11 16.30 19.19 17.36
C ALA A 11 16.13 18.47 16.00
N PRO A 12 17.17 18.28 15.15
CA PRO A 12 17.05 17.49 13.92
C PRO A 12 17.03 15.97 14.17
N LEU A 13 17.60 15.48 15.28
CA LEU A 13 17.53 14.07 15.68
C LEU A 13 16.13 13.70 16.21
N ALA A 14 15.48 14.62 16.91
CA ALA A 14 14.13 14.45 17.46
C ALA A 14 13.02 14.55 16.41
N ARG A 15 13.31 15.06 15.21
CA ARG A 15 12.31 15.54 14.25
C ARG A 15 12.38 14.88 12.88
N ARG A 16 12.52 13.55 12.82
CA ARG A 16 12.10 12.80 11.62
C ARG A 16 10.66 12.32 11.83
N PRO A 17 9.63 13.09 11.42
CA PRO A 17 8.26 12.63 11.54
C PRO A 17 8.11 11.32 10.75
N ILE A 18 7.71 10.26 11.45
CA ILE A 18 7.38 8.98 10.83
C ILE A 18 6.08 9.18 10.04
N THR A 19 6.20 9.23 8.71
CA THR A 19 5.06 9.42 7.82
C THR A 19 4.13 8.21 7.88
N ARG A 20 2.84 8.44 8.13
CA ARG A 20 1.81 7.38 8.26
C ARG A 20 1.16 6.99 6.94
N TRP A 21 1.54 7.63 5.82
CA TRP A 21 1.03 7.31 4.48
C TRP A 21 1.09 5.81 4.12
N PRO A 22 2.18 5.04 4.41
CA PRO A 22 2.23 3.62 4.06
C PRO A 22 1.10 2.80 4.71
N PHE A 23 0.70 3.18 5.93
CA PHE A 23 -0.40 2.56 6.65
C PHE A 23 -1.76 2.89 6.01
N PHE A 24 -1.97 4.15 5.61
CA PHE A 24 -3.17 4.54 4.87
C PHE A 24 -3.26 3.86 3.50
N ALA A 25 -2.14 3.66 2.80
CA ALA A 25 -2.08 2.93 1.55
C ALA A 25 -2.51 1.45 1.74
N PHE A 26 -2.02 0.80 2.79
CA PHE A 26 -2.44 -0.55 3.15
C PHE A 26 -3.94 -0.61 3.49
N MET A 27 -4.44 0.27 4.35
CA MET A 27 -5.87 0.31 4.68
C MET A 27 -6.75 0.55 3.45
N GLY A 28 -6.34 1.45 2.56
CA GLY A 28 -7.02 1.67 1.29
C GLY A 28 -7.07 0.42 0.42
N GLY A 29 -5.98 -0.35 0.37
CA GLY A 29 -5.93 -1.64 -0.32
C GLY A 29 -6.89 -2.68 0.27
N VAL A 30 -6.93 -2.80 1.59
CA VAL A 30 -7.88 -3.66 2.31
C VAL A 30 -9.32 -3.26 2.00
N MET A 31 -9.65 -1.96 2.11
CA MET A 31 -11.01 -1.47 1.86
C MET A 31 -11.44 -1.74 0.42
N PHE A 32 -10.57 -1.50 -0.57
CA PHE A 32 -10.87 -1.78 -1.97
C PHE A 32 -11.12 -3.27 -2.22
N CYS A 33 -10.26 -4.14 -1.70
CA CYS A 33 -10.40 -5.60 -1.84
C CYS A 33 -11.70 -6.12 -1.20
N LEU A 34 -12.02 -5.68 0.02
CA LEU A 34 -13.24 -6.12 0.71
C LEU A 34 -14.51 -5.59 0.04
N LEU A 35 -14.48 -4.35 -0.46
CA LEU A 35 -15.60 -3.79 -1.22
C LEU A 35 -15.83 -4.57 -2.50
N ALA A 36 -14.79 -4.81 -3.30
CA ALA A 36 -14.87 -5.61 -4.52
C ALA A 36 -15.50 -6.98 -4.25
N SER A 37 -15.01 -7.69 -3.22
CA SER A 37 -15.54 -9.00 -2.81
C SER A 37 -17.01 -8.93 -2.40
N SER A 38 -17.40 -7.94 -1.59
CA SER A 38 -18.80 -7.77 -1.16
C SER A 38 -19.74 -7.47 -2.33
N THR A 39 -19.30 -6.63 -3.27
CA THR A 39 -20.06 -6.29 -4.48
C THR A 39 -20.21 -7.51 -5.39
N CYS A 40 -19.20 -8.37 -5.51
CA CYS A 40 -19.31 -9.65 -6.22
C CYS A 40 -20.42 -10.51 -5.64
N HIS A 41 -20.44 -10.72 -4.32
CA HIS A 41 -21.44 -11.57 -3.69
C HIS A 41 -22.87 -11.03 -3.81
N ILE A 42 -23.05 -9.71 -3.74
CA ILE A 42 -24.38 -9.08 -3.85
C ILE A 42 -24.90 -9.09 -5.29
N LEU A 43 -24.04 -8.83 -6.27
CA LEU A 43 -24.44 -8.65 -7.68
C LEU A 43 -24.34 -9.92 -8.53
N SER A 44 -23.80 -11.02 -7.99
CA SER A 44 -23.65 -12.28 -8.72
C SER A 44 -24.98 -12.87 -9.22
N CYS A 45 -26.10 -12.58 -8.55
CA CYS A 45 -27.42 -13.09 -8.96
C CYS A 45 -28.11 -12.23 -10.04
N HIS A 46 -27.58 -11.05 -10.39
CA HIS A 46 -28.26 -10.12 -11.30
C HIS A 46 -28.01 -10.43 -12.78
N SER A 47 -26.79 -10.80 -13.15
CA SER A 47 -26.42 -11.11 -14.54
C SER A 47 -25.09 -11.84 -14.61
N GLU A 48 -25.00 -12.86 -15.47
CA GLU A 48 -23.75 -13.62 -15.72
C GLU A 48 -22.59 -12.70 -16.13
N ARG A 49 -22.86 -11.72 -17.01
CA ARG A 49 -21.84 -10.77 -17.49
C ARG A 49 -21.31 -9.87 -16.37
N LEU A 50 -22.18 -9.46 -15.44
CA LEU A 50 -21.80 -8.63 -14.31
C LEU A 50 -21.01 -9.44 -13.28
N SER A 51 -21.42 -10.67 -12.99
CA SER A 51 -20.70 -11.59 -12.11
C SER A 51 -19.27 -11.84 -12.62
N TYR A 52 -19.09 -12.04 -13.93
CA TYR A 52 -17.78 -12.24 -14.53
C TYR A 52 -16.84 -11.02 -14.40
N ILE A 53 -17.35 -9.81 -14.63
CA ILE A 53 -16.57 -8.57 -14.47
C ILE A 53 -16.20 -8.35 -13.00
N MET A 54 -17.14 -8.59 -12.10
CA MET A 54 -16.91 -8.42 -10.66
C MET A 54 -15.85 -9.40 -10.15
N LEU A 55 -15.86 -10.67 -10.60
CA LEU A 55 -14.85 -11.65 -10.26
C LEU A 55 -13.43 -11.21 -10.68
N ARG A 56 -13.27 -10.60 -11.86
CA ARG A 56 -11.98 -10.04 -12.32
C ARG A 56 -11.51 -8.88 -11.43
N ILE A 57 -12.44 -8.02 -11.00
CA ILE A 57 -12.15 -6.92 -10.07
C ILE A 57 -11.75 -7.46 -8.69
N ASP A 58 -12.36 -8.56 -8.22
CA ASP A 58 -11.97 -9.20 -6.95
C ASP A 58 -10.54 -9.74 -7.01
N TYR A 59 -10.17 -10.42 -8.10
CA TYR A 59 -8.79 -10.85 -8.33
C TYR A 59 -7.79 -9.68 -8.42
N ALA A 60 -8.17 -8.58 -9.07
CA ALA A 60 -7.36 -7.36 -9.09
C ALA A 60 -7.27 -6.72 -7.69
N GLY A 61 -8.34 -6.79 -6.89
CA GLY A 61 -8.39 -6.34 -5.50
C GLY A 61 -7.42 -7.09 -4.60
N ILE A 62 -7.34 -8.42 -4.74
CA ILE A 62 -6.37 -9.26 -4.03
C ILE A 62 -4.93 -8.85 -4.39
N ALA A 63 -4.64 -8.67 -5.68
CA ALA A 63 -3.32 -8.23 -6.14
C ALA A 63 -2.91 -6.87 -5.53
N PHE A 64 -3.86 -5.93 -5.48
CA PHE A 64 -3.66 -4.61 -4.89
C PHE A 64 -3.45 -4.68 -3.37
N LEU A 65 -4.22 -5.51 -2.66
CA LEU A 65 -4.04 -5.76 -1.23
C LEU A 65 -2.66 -6.33 -0.92
N ILE A 66 -2.22 -7.34 -1.66
CA ILE A 66 -0.89 -7.93 -1.50
C ILE A 66 0.19 -6.87 -1.71
N SER A 67 0.14 -6.11 -2.80
CA SER A 67 1.12 -5.06 -3.10
C SER A 67 1.21 -4.01 -1.99
N THR A 68 0.07 -3.47 -1.55
CA THR A 68 0.02 -2.41 -0.52
C THR A 68 0.40 -2.91 0.87
N SER A 69 0.23 -4.20 1.17
CA SER A 69 0.65 -4.79 2.46
C SER A 69 2.16 -4.75 2.70
N PHE A 70 2.96 -4.73 1.64
CA PHE A 70 4.42 -4.61 1.74
C PHE A 70 4.89 -3.17 1.96
N TYR A 71 4.04 -2.15 1.77
CA TYR A 71 4.46 -0.76 1.88
C TYR A 71 4.89 -0.37 3.30
N PRO A 72 4.12 -0.66 4.39
CA PRO A 72 4.56 -0.35 5.75
C PRO A 72 5.84 -1.08 6.16
N PRO A 73 5.98 -2.43 6.02
CA PRO A 73 7.20 -3.12 6.39
C PRO A 73 8.43 -2.60 5.64
N VAL A 74 8.37 -2.48 4.30
CA VAL A 74 9.50 -2.02 3.50
C VAL A 74 9.87 -0.58 3.83
N TYR A 75 8.87 0.31 3.97
CA TYR A 75 9.12 1.70 4.29
C TYR A 75 9.81 1.86 5.65
N TYR A 76 9.34 1.14 6.68
CA TYR A 76 9.88 1.24 8.03
C TYR A 76 11.23 0.50 8.19
N SER A 77 11.41 -0.66 7.54
CA SER A 77 12.67 -1.41 7.57
C SER A 77 13.83 -0.68 6.89
N PHE A 78 13.56 0.02 5.77
CA PHE A 78 14.58 0.73 5.00
C PHE A 78 14.58 2.24 5.21
N MET A 79 14.09 2.75 6.36
CA MET A 79 14.08 4.20 6.64
C MET A 79 15.48 4.84 6.60
N CYS A 80 16.51 4.10 7.01
CA CYS A 80 17.90 4.57 6.99
C CYS A 80 18.57 4.41 5.61
N TYR A 81 17.95 3.69 4.68
CA TYR A 81 18.54 3.31 3.39
C TYR A 81 17.63 3.73 2.23
N PRO A 82 17.68 5.01 1.80
CA PRO A 82 16.70 5.56 0.85
C PRO A 82 16.73 4.91 -0.53
N PHE A 83 17.91 4.46 -1.00
CA PHE A 83 18.06 3.77 -2.28
C PHE A 83 17.27 2.44 -2.30
N PHE A 84 17.54 1.57 -1.33
CA PHE A 84 16.86 0.27 -1.21
C PHE A 84 15.36 0.44 -0.99
N ARG A 85 14.95 1.41 -0.17
CA ARG A 85 13.53 1.73 0.03
C ARG A 85 12.82 2.04 -1.28
N THR A 86 13.35 2.94 -2.10
CA THR A 86 12.72 3.32 -3.37
C THR A 86 12.75 2.15 -4.37
N LEU A 87 13.82 1.38 -4.42
CA LEU A 87 13.95 0.23 -5.31
C LEU A 87 12.90 -0.85 -4.99
N TYR A 88 12.78 -1.26 -3.72
CA TYR A 88 11.80 -2.27 -3.32
C TYR A 88 10.36 -1.76 -3.50
N MET A 89 10.07 -0.53 -3.06
CA MET A 89 8.73 0.05 -3.25
C MET A 89 8.35 0.15 -4.72
N GLY A 90 9.28 0.55 -5.60
CA GLY A 90 9.07 0.59 -7.04
C GLY A 90 8.80 -0.78 -7.63
N PHE A 91 9.59 -1.79 -7.26
CA PHE A 91 9.43 -3.16 -7.75
C PHE A 91 8.09 -3.77 -7.31
N ILE A 92 7.72 -3.61 -6.05
CA ILE A 92 6.42 -4.06 -5.52
C ILE A 92 5.27 -3.38 -6.27
N THR A 93 5.34 -2.06 -6.48
CA THR A 93 4.32 -1.31 -7.20
C THR A 93 4.18 -1.81 -8.64
N LEU A 94 5.30 -2.01 -9.34
CA LEU A 94 5.30 -2.49 -10.72
C LEU A 94 4.70 -3.89 -10.83
N LEU A 95 5.10 -4.81 -9.95
CA LEU A 95 4.56 -6.17 -9.90
C LEU A 95 3.08 -6.18 -9.51
N GLY A 96 2.67 -5.31 -8.59
CA GLY A 96 1.27 -5.13 -8.20
C GLY A 96 0.40 -4.68 -9.37
N ILE A 97 0.85 -3.66 -10.11
CA ILE A 97 0.16 -3.18 -11.31
C ILE A 97 0.12 -4.26 -12.39
N ALA A 98 1.24 -4.94 -12.65
CA ALA A 98 1.30 -6.01 -13.65
C ALA A 98 0.33 -7.15 -13.32
N THR A 99 0.29 -7.59 -12.07
CA THR A 99 -0.64 -8.64 -11.61
C THR A 99 -2.09 -8.18 -11.73
N ALA A 100 -2.40 -6.94 -11.31
CA ALA A 100 -3.76 -6.40 -11.41
C ALA A 100 -4.23 -6.31 -12.87
N LEU A 101 -3.37 -5.87 -13.79
CA LEU A 101 -3.66 -5.81 -15.23
C LEU A 101 -3.86 -7.20 -15.84
N PHE A 102 -3.09 -8.20 -15.38
CA PHE A 102 -3.23 -9.58 -15.85
C PHE A 102 -4.52 -10.25 -15.34
N SER A 103 -4.97 -9.89 -14.14
CA SER A 103 -6.22 -10.38 -13.55
C SER A 103 -7.49 -9.77 -14.16
N LEU A 104 -7.35 -8.65 -14.88
CA LEU A 104 -8.43 -7.87 -15.50
C LEU A 104 -8.89 -8.44 -16.84
#